data_AF-A0A3B8NCK0-F1
#
_entry.id   AF-A0A3B8NCK0-F1
#
_cell.length_a   1.000
_cell.length_b   1.000
_cell.length_c   1.000
_cell.angle_alpha   90.00
_cell.angle_beta   90.00
_cell.angle_gamma   90.00
#
_symmetry.space_group_name_H-M   'P 1'
#
loop_
_entity.id
_entity.type
_entity.pdbx_description
1 polymer ?
#
loop_
_entity_poly.entity_id
_entity_poly.type
_entity_poly.pdbx_seq_one_letter_code
_entity_poly.pdbx_strand_id
1 'polypeptide(L)' 'ILYGCGMAAGTHQTKNLPLVLAGGGFKHGEHKVYPMPDPERVPAANLLLSILQQSGLEIDRFGSSTGSLTGLEWS' A
#
# COMPACT_ATOMS: atom_id res chain seq x y z
N ILE A 1 -5.36 8.64 6.89
CA ILE A 1 -5.38 9.41 5.63
C ILE A 1 -4.46 8.71 4.64
N LEU A 2 -5.00 8.27 3.51
CA LEU A 2 -4.22 7.83 2.36
C LEU A 2 -4.41 8.87 1.27
N TYR A 3 -3.31 9.45 0.78
CA TYR A 3 -3.32 10.45 -0.27
C TYR A 3 -2.39 10.03 -1.42
N GLY A 4 -2.81 10.31 -2.65
CA GLY A 4 -2.17 9.80 -3.86
C GLY A 4 -3.05 8.78 -4.57
N CYS A 5 -2.47 8.07 -5.55
CA CYS A 5 -3.20 7.24 -6.52
C CYS A 5 -4.04 8.06 -7.52
N GLY A 6 -3.40 9.04 -8.16
CA GLY A 6 -3.80 9.51 -9.47
C GLY A 6 -3.14 8.61 -10.51
N MET A 7 -3.92 7.89 -11.29
CA MET A 7 -3.46 7.11 -12.43
C MET A 7 -2.45 7.92 -13.27
N ALA A 8 -1.34 7.30 -13.71
CA ALA A 8 -0.31 8.04 -14.43
C ALA A 8 -0.92 8.67 -15.69
N ALA A 9 -0.62 9.95 -15.93
CA ALA A 9 -1.11 10.67 -17.10
C ALA A 9 -0.62 9.99 -18.39
N GLY A 10 -1.52 9.83 -19.37
CA GLY A 10 -1.24 9.15 -20.64
C GLY A 10 -1.85 7.75 -20.70
N THR A 11 -1.09 6.70 -20.37
CA THR A 11 -1.43 5.29 -20.62
C THR A 11 -2.40 4.66 -19.62
N HIS A 12 -2.99 5.43 -18.72
CA HIS A 12 -3.91 4.92 -17.70
C HIS A 12 -3.28 3.81 -16.83
N GLN A 13 -1.99 3.94 -16.49
CA GLN A 13 -1.26 2.92 -15.73
C GLN A 13 -1.24 3.22 -14.22
N THR A 14 -1.30 2.15 -13.43
CA THR A 14 -1.21 2.16 -11.97
C THR A 14 0.16 1.65 -11.47
N LYS A 15 1.20 1.80 -12.30
CA LYS A 15 2.58 1.40 -11.99
C LYS A 15 3.38 2.60 -11.49
N ASN A 16 4.19 2.37 -10.45
CA ASN A 16 5.12 3.36 -9.87
C ASN A 16 4.46 4.71 -9.52
N LEU A 17 3.35 4.66 -8.78
CA LEU A 17 2.64 5.85 -8.34
C LEU A 17 3.04 6.22 -6.90
N PRO A 18 3.33 7.50 -6.61
CA PRO A 18 3.61 7.93 -5.25
C PRO A 18 2.34 7.84 -4.40
N LEU A 19 2.50 7.30 -3.19
CA LEU A 19 1.46 7.20 -2.16
C LEU A 19 1.98 7.80 -0.86
N VAL A 20 1.13 8.51 -0.14
CA VAL A 20 1.41 9.07 1.18
C VAL A 20 0.37 8.53 2.15
N LEU A 21 0.86 7.85 3.20
CA LEU A 21 0.04 7.39 4.33
C LEU A 21 0.35 8.28 5.54
N ALA A 22 -0.70 8.75 6.22
CA ALA A 22 -0.60 9.51 7.46
C ALA A 22 -1.76 9.15 8.40
N GLY A 23 -1.55 9.16 9.72
CA GLY A 23 -2.57 8.84 10.72
C GLY A 23 -1.99 8.14 11.95
N GLY A 24 -2.84 7.64 12.85
CA GLY A 24 -2.38 6.81 13.97
C GLY A 24 -2.22 5.34 13.58
N GLY A 25 -1.49 4.57 14.40
CA GLY A 25 -1.40 3.10 14.30
C GLY A 25 -0.24 2.55 13.45
N PHE A 26 0.49 3.42 12.74
CA PHE A 26 1.69 3.03 11.99
C PHE A 26 2.86 3.94 12.33
N LYS A 27 4.07 3.38 12.25
CA LYS A 27 5.31 4.12 12.39
C LYS A 27 5.59 4.89 11.10
N HIS A 28 5.40 6.21 11.16
CA HIS A 28 5.60 7.11 10.02
C HIS A 28 7.02 7.69 9.97
N GLY A 29 7.27 8.58 9.00
CA GLY A 29 8.53 9.32 8.89
C GLY A 29 9.56 8.67 7.98
N GLU A 30 9.14 7.73 7.13
CA GLU A 30 10.01 7.02 6.21
C GLU A 30 9.51 7.03 4.77
N HIS A 31 10.44 6.92 3.83
CA HIS A 31 10.16 6.71 2.41
C HIS A 31 10.52 5.28 2.04
N LYS A 32 9.53 4.51 1.58
CA LYS A 32 9.71 3.12 1.15
C LYS A 32 9.61 3.01 -0.37
N VAL A 33 10.57 2.31 -0.97
CA VAL A 33 10.56 1.95 -2.38
C VAL A 33 10.38 0.44 -2.48
N TYR A 34 9.39 0.00 -3.25
CA TYR A 34 9.09 -1.41 -3.45
C TYR A 34 9.59 -1.91 -4.81
N PRO A 35 9.90 -3.21 -4.94
CA PRO A 35 10.28 -3.79 -6.24
C PRO A 35 9.22 -3.49 -7.31
N MET A 36 9.69 -3.05 -8.47
CA MET A 36 8.87 -2.81 -9.66
C MET A 36 8.80 -3.98 -10.66
N PRO A 37 9.87 -4.76 -10.91
CA PRO A 37 9.80 -5.81 -11.92
C PRO A 37 8.99 -7.01 -11.42
N ASP A 38 8.26 -7.63 -12.35
CA ASP A 38 7.68 -8.94 -12.11
C ASP A 38 8.80 -10.00 -12.03
N PRO A 39 8.70 -11.02 -11.15
CA PRO A 39 7.55 -11.38 -10.32
C PRO A 39 7.53 -10.73 -8.92
N GLU A 40 8.54 -9.95 -8.57
CA GLU A 40 8.76 -9.42 -7.21
C GLU A 40 7.87 -8.22 -6.86
N ARG A 41 7.07 -7.76 -7.84
CA ARG A 41 6.22 -6.58 -7.70
C ARG A 41 5.26 -6.71 -6.53
N VAL A 42 5.25 -5.70 -5.67
CA VAL A 42 4.34 -5.62 -4.52
C VAL A 42 3.01 -4.97 -4.94
N PRO A 43 1.86 -5.65 -4.79
CA PRO A 43 0.55 -5.06 -5.08
C PRO A 43 0.22 -3.91 -4.13
N ALA A 44 -0.26 -2.78 -4.65
CA ALA A 44 -0.76 -1.67 -3.83
C ALA A 44 -1.95 -2.08 -2.94
N ALA A 45 -2.68 -3.13 -3.32
CA ALA A 45 -3.74 -3.72 -2.51
C ALA A 45 -3.24 -4.27 -1.16
N ASN A 46 -1.95 -4.63 -1.03
CA ASN A 46 -1.37 -5.06 0.23
C ASN A 46 -1.34 -3.92 1.26
N LEU A 47 -1.11 -2.67 0.81
CA LEU A 47 -1.19 -1.49 1.68
C LEU A 47 -2.62 -1.26 2.18
N LEU A 48 -3.61 -1.39 1.28
CA LEU A 48 -5.02 -1.20 1.63
C LEU A 48 -5.50 -2.27 2.61
N LEU A 49 -5.08 -3.54 2.41
CA LEU A 49 -5.34 -4.61 3.35
C LEU A 49 -4.78 -4.30 4.74
N SER A 50 -3.52 -3.85 4.83
CA SER A 50 -2.91 -3.46 6.10
C SER A 50 -3.67 -2.33 6.81
N ILE A 51 -4.15 -1.32 6.07
CA ILE A 51 -4.95 -0.22 6.64
C ILE A 51 -6.28 -0.72 7.19
N LEU A 52 -6.97 -1.63 6.47
CA LEU A 52 -8.23 -2.21 6.91
C LEU A 52 -8.06 -3.06 8.17
N GLN A 53 -7.02 -3.89 8.21
CA GLN A 53 -6.66 -4.67 9.40
C GLN A 53 -6.31 -3.77 10.59
N GLN A 54 -5.57 -2.67 10.35
CA GLN A 54 -5.31 -1.65 11.38
C GLN A 54 -6.58 -0.97 11.88
N SER A 55 -7.60 -0.86 11.03
CA SER A 55 -8.92 -0.35 11.38
C SER A 55 -9.78 -1.37 12.14
N GLY A 56 -9.24 -2.54 12.50
CA GLY A 56 -9.91 -3.57 13.30
C GLY A 56 -10.70 -4.59 12.49
N LEU A 57 -10.55 -4.64 11.16
CA LEU A 57 -11.24 -5.63 10.33
C LEU A 57 -10.47 -6.96 10.32
N GLU A 58 -11.14 -8.05 10.68
CA GLU A 58 -10.63 -9.41 10.58
C GLU A 58 -10.78 -9.95 9.14
N ILE A 59 -9.98 -9.44 8.22
CA ILE A 59 -9.94 -9.87 6.82
C ILE A 59 -8.53 -10.29 6.42
N ASP A 60 -8.43 -11.28 5.54
CA ASP A 60 -7.17 -11.82 5.02
C ASP A 60 -6.87 -11.37 3.58
N ARG A 61 -7.86 -10.79 2.90
CA ARG A 61 -7.75 -10.39 1.49
C ARG A 61 -8.55 -9.13 1.17
N PHE A 62 -7.97 -8.26 0.36
CA PHE A 62 -8.62 -7.11 -0.25
C PHE A 62 -8.25 -7.01 -1.73
N GLY A 63 -9.22 -7.14 -2.63
CA GLY A 63 -8.98 -7.05 -4.09
C GLY A 63 -7.91 -8.05 -4.58
N SER A 64 -6.85 -7.52 -5.18
CA SER A 64 -5.71 -8.29 -5.68
C SER A 64 -4.56 -8.44 -4.66
N SER A 65 -4.80 -8.17 -3.38
CA SER A 65 -3.77 -8.34 -2.35
C SER A 65 -3.28 -9.79 -2.28
N THR A 66 -1.99 -9.95 -2.04
CA THR A 66 -1.34 -11.25 -1.76
C THR A 66 -1.00 -11.44 -0.28
N GLY A 67 -1.24 -10.41 0.54
CA GLY A 67 -1.03 -10.40 1.98
C GLY A 67 -0.92 -8.98 2.51
N SER A 68 -0.73 -8.81 3.81
CA SER A 68 -0.46 -7.50 4.42
C SER A 68 0.89 -6.96 3.94
N LEU A 69 1.00 -5.64 3.82
CA LEU A 69 2.23 -5.00 3.36
C LEU A 69 3.38 -5.23 4.35
N THR A 70 4.44 -5.89 3.88
CA THR A 70 5.65 -6.14 4.67
C THR A 70 6.44 -4.84 4.89
N GLY A 71 7.08 -4.75 6.05
CA GLY A 71 7.86 -3.59 6.45
C GLY A 71 7.04 -2.36 6.85
N LEU A 72 5.70 -2.43 6.86
CA LEU A 72 4.86 -1.40 7.48
C LEU A 72 4.72 -1.70 8.98
N GLU A 73 5.50 -1.02 9.80
CA GLU A 73 5.52 -1.23 11.25
C GLU A 73 4.39 -0.48 11.97
N TRP A 74 3.91 -1.07 13.06
CA TRP A 74 2.90 -0.48 13.94
C TRP A 74 3.57 0.39 15.00
N SER A 75 2.89 1.45 15.44
CA SER A 75 3.34 2.31 16.56
C SER A 75 2.78 1.85 17.89
#